data_AF-O50901-F1
#
_entry.id   AF-O50901-F1
#
_cell.length_a   1.000
_cell.length_b   1.000
_cell.length_c   1.000
_cell.angle_alpha   90.00
_cell.angle_beta   90.00
_cell.angle_gamma   90.00
#
_symmetry.space_group_name_H-M   'P 1'
#
loop_
_entity.id
_entity.type
_entity.pdbx_description
1 polymer ?
#
loop_
_entity_poly.entity_id
_entity_poly.type
_entity_poly.pdbx_seq_one_letter_code
_entity_poly.pdbx_strand_id
1 'polypeptide(L)'
;MKNILLFVILLFFSCKEFNYSDLRRRPSKVLNASNGASNKELKISFVDSLNDDQKEALFFLEQVVLDSNPDKFNQIFNLNEEKVKEMLVTVVKCLKAKRKAKMALESSNVANVANAKQQLLQVEKTYIDNLRQSFMTTKNIEEACNLVKNYDASASF
;
A
#
# COMPACT_ATOMS: atom_id res chain seq x y z
N MET A 1 -8.19 14.54 17.42
CA MET A 1 -8.00 13.41 16.47
C MET A 1 -6.97 13.70 15.36
N LYS A 2 -5.93 14.50 15.61
CA LYS A 2 -4.85 14.80 14.63
C LYS A 2 -3.52 14.09 14.96
N ASN A 3 -3.36 13.68 16.22
CA ASN A 3 -2.08 13.16 16.73
C ASN A 3 -1.90 11.65 16.52
N ILE A 4 -2.98 10.90 16.30
CA ILE A 4 -2.92 9.44 16.02
C ILE A 4 -2.35 9.19 14.61
N LEU A 5 -2.72 10.03 13.64
CA LEU A 5 -2.22 9.94 12.26
C LEU A 5 -0.69 10.19 12.17
N LEU A 6 -0.20 11.15 12.97
CA LEU A 6 1.25 11.42 13.10
C LEU A 6 2.01 10.26 13.75
N PHE A 7 1.39 9.56 14.70
CA PHE A 7 2.00 8.40 15.37
C PHE A 7 2.13 7.19 14.44
N VAL A 8 1.15 6.94 13.58
CA VAL A 8 1.20 5.87 12.58
C VAL A 8 2.24 6.17 11.50
N ILE A 9 2.35 7.43 11.04
CA ILE A 9 3.38 7.86 10.08
C ILE A 9 4.80 7.74 10.68
N LEU A 10 4.98 8.04 11.97
CA LEU A 10 6.27 7.86 12.67
C LEU A 10 6.64 6.38 12.87
N LEU A 11 5.67 5.48 13.02
CA LEU A 11 5.93 4.03 13.09
C LEU A 11 6.49 3.48 11.76
N PHE A 12 6.11 4.05 10.61
CA PHE A 12 6.70 3.69 9.31
C PHE A 12 8.17 4.14 9.16
N PHE A 13 8.61 5.14 9.93
CA PHE A 13 10.02 5.54 9.97
C PHE A 13 10.85 4.72 10.98
N SER A 14 10.26 4.36 12.12
CA SER A 14 10.95 3.70 13.24
C SER A 14 10.94 2.17 13.22
N CYS A 15 10.06 1.53 12.46
CA CYS A 15 10.09 0.07 12.32
C CYS A 15 11.19 -0.34 11.33
N LYS A 16 12.33 -0.72 11.92
CA LYS A 16 13.15 -1.89 11.57
C LYS A 16 12.47 -2.78 10.52
N GLU A 17 13.20 -3.11 9.44
CA GLU A 17 12.84 -4.10 8.42
C GLU A 17 11.74 -5.03 8.91
N PHE A 18 10.55 -4.96 8.30
CA PHE A 18 9.49 -5.91 8.58
C PHE A 18 10.09 -7.30 8.38
N ASN A 19 10.24 -8.08 9.46
CA ASN A 19 10.73 -9.44 9.37
C ASN A 19 9.53 -10.31 8.95
N TYR A 20 9.42 -10.54 7.63
CA TYR A 20 8.25 -11.13 6.97
C TYR A 20 7.96 -12.60 7.36
N SER A 21 8.81 -13.26 8.14
CA SER A 21 8.51 -14.59 8.68
C SER A 21 7.31 -14.60 9.65
N ASP A 22 6.91 -13.45 10.22
CA ASP A 22 5.75 -13.37 11.12
C ASP A 22 4.39 -13.30 10.40
N LEU A 23 4.35 -12.87 9.13
CA LEU A 23 3.11 -12.83 8.34
C LEU A 23 2.60 -14.23 7.95
N ARG A 24 3.47 -15.24 8.02
CA ARG A 24 3.10 -16.65 7.81
C ARG A 24 2.23 -17.23 8.95
N ARG A 25 2.06 -16.52 10.08
CA ARG A 25 1.55 -17.12 11.34
C ARG A 25 0.24 -16.56 11.90
N ARG A 26 -0.51 -15.69 11.21
CA ARG A 26 -1.87 -15.32 11.68
C ARG A 26 -2.96 -16.04 10.88
N PRO A 27 -3.46 -17.21 11.34
CA PRO A 27 -4.69 -17.76 10.81
C PRO A 27 -5.87 -16.95 11.35
N SER A 28 -6.63 -16.38 10.42
CA SER A 28 -8.09 -16.20 10.45
C SER A 28 -8.77 -16.09 11.82
N LYS A 29 -9.23 -14.89 12.19
CA LYS A 29 -10.45 -14.80 13.01
C LYS A 29 -11.21 -13.53 12.68
N VAL A 30 -12.54 -13.72 12.58
CA VAL A 30 -13.60 -12.77 12.26
C VAL A 30 -13.86 -12.54 10.77
N LEU A 31 -14.54 -13.48 10.13
CA LEU A 31 -15.39 -13.20 8.96
C LEU A 31 -16.70 -13.97 9.13
N ASN A 32 -17.80 -13.22 9.20
CA ASN A 32 -19.15 -13.77 9.32
C ASN A 32 -19.54 -14.54 8.03
N ALA A 33 -20.17 -15.70 8.22
CA ALA A 33 -20.89 -16.46 7.20
C ALA A 33 -22.13 -15.65 6.75
N SER A 34 -22.51 -15.57 5.49
CA SER A 34 -22.65 -16.61 4.47
C SER A 34 -22.41 -16.03 3.08
N ASN A 35 -22.06 -16.88 2.09
CA ASN A 35 -21.39 -16.62 0.80
C ASN A 35 -19.85 -16.67 0.81
N GLY A 36 -19.23 -16.90 1.97
CA GLY A 36 -17.80 -16.68 2.20
C GLY A 36 -16.79 -17.75 1.74
N ALA A 37 -17.22 -18.87 1.15
CA ALA A 37 -16.28 -19.94 0.76
C ALA A 37 -15.60 -19.65 -0.59
N SER A 38 -16.37 -19.35 -1.63
CA SER A 38 -15.86 -19.10 -2.98
C SER A 38 -15.04 -17.81 -3.07
N ASN A 39 -15.49 -16.72 -2.45
CA ASN A 39 -14.75 -15.46 -2.43
C ASN A 39 -13.43 -15.55 -1.65
N LYS A 40 -13.37 -16.41 -0.63
CA LYS A 40 -12.15 -16.63 0.15
C LYS A 40 -11.13 -17.43 -0.66
N GLU A 41 -11.57 -18.45 -1.38
CA GLU A 41 -10.75 -19.26 -2.27
C GLU A 41 -10.22 -18.45 -3.47
N LEU A 42 -11.05 -17.56 -4.03
CA LEU A 42 -10.66 -16.63 -5.09
C LEU A 42 -9.62 -15.60 -4.60
N LYS A 43 -9.81 -15.04 -3.39
CA LYS A 43 -8.81 -14.14 -2.77
C LYS A 43 -7.48 -14.84 -2.51
N ILE A 44 -7.49 -16.09 -2.03
CA ILE A 44 -6.27 -16.86 -1.76
C ILE A 44 -5.53 -17.16 -3.08
N SER A 45 -6.23 -17.69 -4.09
CA SER A 45 -5.62 -18.03 -5.38
C SER A 45 -5.03 -16.81 -6.09
N PHE A 46 -5.69 -15.65 -6.04
CA PHE A 46 -5.15 -14.41 -6.58
C PHE A 46 -3.89 -13.96 -5.81
N VAL A 47 -3.92 -13.93 -4.47
CA VAL A 47 -2.77 -13.51 -3.67
C VAL A 47 -1.57 -14.43 -3.90
N ASP A 48 -1.81 -15.74 -4.05
CA ASP A 48 -0.76 -16.72 -4.32
C ASP A 48 -0.10 -16.53 -5.69
N SER A 49 -0.84 -16.00 -6.67
CA SER A 49 -0.31 -15.73 -8.02
C SER A 49 0.56 -14.47 -8.11
N LEU A 50 0.62 -13.67 -7.05
CA LEU A 50 1.46 -12.47 -6.95
C LEU A 50 2.89 -12.83 -6.55
N ASN A 51 3.86 -12.10 -7.10
CA ASN A 51 5.23 -12.15 -6.58
C ASN A 51 5.34 -11.38 -5.24
N ASP A 52 6.48 -11.52 -4.56
CA ASP A 52 6.66 -10.95 -3.21
C ASP A 52 6.54 -9.42 -3.19
N ASP A 53 7.08 -8.72 -4.19
CA ASP A 53 6.95 -7.26 -4.31
C ASP A 53 5.48 -6.85 -4.48
N GLN A 54 4.72 -7.57 -5.31
CA GLN A 54 3.30 -7.33 -5.55
C GLN A 54 2.46 -7.62 -4.30
N LYS A 55 2.80 -8.67 -3.53
CA LYS A 55 2.15 -8.97 -2.24
C LYS A 55 2.39 -7.83 -1.24
N GLU A 56 3.60 -7.30 -1.18
CA GLU A 56 3.93 -6.16 -0.34
C GLU A 56 3.15 -4.91 -0.76
N ALA A 57 3.08 -4.63 -2.07
CA ALA A 57 2.31 -3.52 -2.61
C ALA A 57 0.81 -3.64 -2.32
N LEU A 58 0.24 -4.85 -2.45
CA LEU A 58 -1.16 -5.10 -2.13
C LEU A 58 -1.45 -4.90 -0.64
N PHE A 59 -0.56 -5.40 0.23
CA PHE A 59 -0.67 -5.21 1.67
C PHE A 59 -0.56 -3.73 2.05
N PHE A 60 0.40 -3.00 1.48
CA PHE A 60 0.52 -1.55 1.69
C PHE A 60 -0.77 -0.82 1.28
N LEU A 61 -1.32 -1.14 0.11
CA LEU A 61 -2.55 -0.55 -0.38
C LEU A 61 -3.74 -0.88 0.52
N GLU A 62 -3.85 -2.12 1.01
CA GLU A 62 -4.83 -2.53 2.01
C GLU A 62 -4.73 -1.61 3.23
N GLN A 63 -3.55 -1.49 3.85
CA GLN A 63 -3.36 -0.63 5.03
C GLN A 63 -3.70 0.84 4.79
N VAL A 64 -3.41 1.36 3.59
CA VAL A 64 -3.70 2.75 3.24
C VAL A 64 -5.22 2.99 3.13
N VAL A 65 -5.95 2.05 2.54
CA VAL A 65 -7.36 2.21 2.15
C VAL A 65 -8.34 1.61 3.16
N LEU A 66 -7.90 0.68 4.02
CA LEU A 66 -8.76 -0.09 4.93
C LEU A 66 -9.62 0.81 5.83
N ASP A 67 -9.05 1.90 6.34
CA ASP A 67 -9.76 2.84 7.21
C ASP A 67 -10.78 3.72 6.45
N SER A 68 -10.61 3.85 5.12
CA SER A 68 -11.39 4.79 4.30
C SER A 68 -12.54 4.11 3.56
N ASN A 69 -12.28 2.95 2.94
CA ASN A 69 -13.29 2.22 2.17
C ASN A 69 -12.94 0.73 2.03
N PRO A 70 -13.10 -0.07 3.10
CA PRO A 70 -12.69 -1.48 3.12
C PRO A 70 -13.50 -2.33 2.13
N ASP A 71 -14.79 -2.02 1.93
CA ASP A 71 -15.65 -2.75 1.01
C ASP A 71 -15.23 -2.55 -0.45
N LYS A 72 -14.86 -1.32 -0.83
CA LYS A 72 -14.36 -1.05 -2.17
C LYS A 72 -12.98 -1.68 -2.41
N PHE A 73 -12.12 -1.70 -1.41
CA PHE A 73 -10.84 -2.43 -1.50
C PHE A 73 -11.06 -3.93 -1.76
N ASN A 74 -12.01 -4.56 -1.05
CA ASN A 74 -12.31 -5.98 -1.26
C ASN A 74 -12.85 -6.29 -2.68
N GLN A 75 -13.40 -5.31 -3.39
CA GLN A 75 -13.84 -5.49 -4.78
C GLN A 75 -12.67 -5.65 -5.77
N ILE A 76 -11.43 -5.35 -5.39
CA ILE A 76 -10.24 -5.59 -6.24
C ILE A 76 -10.16 -7.06 -6.65
N PHE A 77 -10.51 -7.97 -5.74
CA PHE A 77 -10.47 -9.41 -6.00
C PHE A 77 -11.52 -9.88 -7.01
N ASN A 78 -12.48 -9.03 -7.38
CA ASN A 78 -13.46 -9.32 -8.42
C ASN A 78 -13.02 -8.81 -9.80
N LEU A 79 -11.89 -8.10 -9.88
CA LEU A 79 -11.33 -7.61 -11.14
C LEU A 79 -10.49 -8.68 -11.83
N ASN A 80 -10.24 -8.45 -13.13
CA ASN A 80 -9.29 -9.25 -13.88
C ASN A 80 -7.90 -9.14 -13.24
N GLU A 81 -7.27 -10.30 -13.02
CA GLU A 81 -5.97 -10.43 -12.36
C GLU A 81 -4.88 -9.57 -12.99
N GLU A 82 -4.81 -9.51 -14.33
CA GLU A 82 -3.81 -8.73 -15.05
C GLU A 82 -3.96 -7.23 -14.76
N LYS A 83 -5.20 -6.72 -14.73
CA LYS A 83 -5.47 -5.31 -14.38
C LYS A 83 -4.99 -4.98 -12.96
N VAL A 84 -5.21 -5.89 -12.01
CA VAL A 84 -4.74 -5.68 -10.63
C VAL A 84 -3.22 -5.75 -10.58
N LYS A 85 -2.59 -6.71 -11.28
CA LYS A 85 -1.13 -6.81 -11.37
C LYS A 85 -0.50 -5.57 -11.98
N GLU A 86 -1.08 -4.99 -13.03
CA GLU A 86 -0.62 -3.72 -13.60
C GLU A 86 -0.66 -2.56 -12.60
N MET A 87 -1.76 -2.41 -11.86
CA MET A 87 -1.87 -1.42 -10.79
C MET A 87 -0.78 -1.64 -9.72
N LEU A 88 -0.58 -2.89 -9.30
CA LEU A 88 0.43 -3.23 -8.29
C LEU A 88 1.85 -2.94 -8.78
N VAL A 89 2.15 -3.07 -10.08
CA VAL A 89 3.47 -2.70 -10.64
C VAL A 89 3.79 -1.22 -10.37
N THR A 90 2.83 -0.31 -10.55
CA THR A 90 3.03 1.11 -10.24
C THR A 90 3.28 1.33 -8.75
N VAL A 91 2.52 0.66 -7.88
CA VAL A 91 2.72 0.76 -6.42
C VAL A 91 4.09 0.23 -6.01
N VAL A 92 4.51 -0.92 -6.55
CA VAL A 92 5.86 -1.49 -6.35
C VAL A 92 6.94 -0.49 -6.74
N LYS A 93 6.79 0.17 -7.90
CA LYS A 93 7.75 1.17 -8.37
C LYS A 93 7.92 2.31 -7.36
N CYS A 94 6.82 2.85 -6.86
CA CYS A 94 6.83 3.92 -5.84
C CYS A 94 7.44 3.45 -4.51
N LEU A 95 7.10 2.25 -4.04
CA LEU A 95 7.66 1.71 -2.79
C LEU A 95 9.17 1.48 -2.88
N LYS A 96 9.66 0.98 -4.02
CA LYS A 96 11.10 0.81 -4.26
C LYS A 96 11.83 2.16 -4.30
N ALA A 97 11.26 3.16 -4.96
CA ALA A 97 11.83 4.51 -4.99
C ALA A 97 11.91 5.11 -3.58
N LYS A 98 10.83 5.03 -2.80
CA LYS A 98 10.80 5.45 -1.39
C LYS A 98 11.89 4.77 -0.55
N ARG A 99 12.05 3.45 -0.65
CA ARG A 99 13.10 2.71 0.09
C ARG A 99 14.50 3.19 -0.30
N LYS A 100 14.75 3.36 -1.60
CA LYS A 100 16.04 3.88 -2.10
C LYS A 100 16.34 5.28 -1.58
N ALA A 101 15.34 6.17 -1.58
CA ALA A 101 15.45 7.52 -1.03
C ALA A 101 15.76 7.49 0.47
N LYS A 102 15.05 6.66 1.24
CA LYS A 102 15.30 6.47 2.68
C LYS A 102 16.73 5.99 2.96
N MET A 103 17.18 4.94 2.27
CA MET A 103 18.54 4.40 2.43
C MET A 103 19.61 5.45 2.07
N ALA A 104 19.40 6.21 0.99
CA ALA A 104 20.31 7.28 0.60
C ALA A 104 20.42 8.34 1.69
N LEU A 105 19.29 8.78 2.27
CA LEU A 105 19.27 9.78 3.36
C LEU A 105 19.84 9.26 4.69
N GLU A 106 19.71 7.97 4.99
CA GLU A 106 20.29 7.35 6.19
C GLU A 106 21.80 7.22 6.10
N SER A 107 22.34 6.92 4.91
CA SER A 107 23.79 6.83 4.66
C SER A 107 24.48 8.19 4.50
N SER A 108 23.73 9.29 4.56
CA SER A 108 24.18 10.60 4.14
C SER A 108 24.73 11.45 5.28
N ASN A 109 25.89 12.07 5.06
CA ASN A 109 26.52 13.02 5.98
C ASN A 109 26.33 14.49 5.57
N VAL A 110 25.43 14.80 4.62
CA VAL A 110 25.23 16.21 4.19
C VAL A 110 24.51 17.05 5.24
N ALA A 111 24.86 18.33 5.30
CA ALA A 111 24.27 19.31 6.23
C ALA A 111 22.74 19.45 6.10
N ASN A 112 22.17 19.15 4.93
CA ASN A 112 20.74 19.34 4.64
C ASN A 112 19.87 18.05 4.78
N VAL A 113 20.39 16.98 5.38
CA VAL A 113 19.67 15.71 5.53
C VAL A 113 18.33 15.88 6.25
N ALA A 114 18.24 16.78 7.24
CA ALA A 114 16.99 17.03 7.96
C ALA A 114 15.87 17.55 7.03
N ASN A 115 16.17 18.52 6.16
CA ASN A 115 15.22 19.07 5.20
C ASN A 115 14.81 18.02 4.17
N ALA A 116 15.76 17.22 3.68
CA ALA A 116 15.46 16.15 2.73
C ALA A 116 14.58 15.05 3.36
N LYS A 117 14.79 14.70 4.64
CA LYS A 117 13.91 13.79 5.38
C LYS A 117 12.48 14.34 5.52
N GLN A 118 12.34 15.65 5.76
CA GLN A 118 11.02 16.30 5.78
C GLN A 118 10.35 16.28 4.40
N GLN A 119 11.09 16.50 3.32
CA GLN A 119 10.56 16.39 1.96
C GLN A 119 10.10 14.97 1.63
N LEU A 120 10.89 13.95 1.99
CA LEU A 120 10.51 12.55 1.81
C LEU A 120 9.20 12.21 2.55
N LEU A 121 9.05 12.69 3.79
CA LEU A 121 7.79 12.56 4.56
C LEU A 121 6.60 13.22 3.85
N GLN A 122 6.82 14.40 3.26
CA GLN A 122 5.76 15.13 2.56
C GLN A 122 5.34 14.41 1.27
N VAL A 123 6.29 13.89 0.50
CA VAL A 123 6.01 13.08 -0.70
C VAL A 123 5.24 11.82 -0.32
N GLU A 124 5.65 11.12 0.74
CA GLU A 124 4.95 9.95 1.25
C GLU A 124 3.51 10.26 1.64
N LYS A 125 3.30 11.34 2.41
CA LYS A 125 1.97 11.76 2.81
C LYS A 125 1.08 12.04 1.60
N THR A 126 1.58 12.83 0.65
CA THR A 126 0.85 13.15 -0.59
C THR A 126 0.57 11.88 -1.39
N TYR A 127 1.49 10.92 -1.44
CA TYR A 127 1.27 9.65 -2.11
C TYR A 127 0.11 8.86 -1.47
N ILE A 128 0.15 8.67 -0.14
CA ILE A 128 -0.88 7.98 0.63
C ILE A 128 -2.25 8.66 0.48
N ASP A 129 -2.30 9.98 0.55
CA ASP A 129 -3.55 10.74 0.45
C ASP A 129 -4.19 10.58 -0.95
N ASN A 130 -3.38 10.56 -2.02
CA ASN A 130 -3.89 10.29 -3.38
C ASN A 130 -4.42 8.86 -3.55
N LEU A 131 -3.74 7.87 -2.96
CA LEU A 131 -4.23 6.49 -2.98
C LEU A 131 -5.58 6.37 -2.26
N ARG A 132 -5.71 6.95 -1.05
CA ARG A 132 -6.99 6.98 -0.32
C ARG A 132 -8.08 7.64 -1.14
N GLN A 133 -7.78 8.81 -1.69
CA GLN A 133 -8.74 9.58 -2.46
C GLN A 133 -9.25 8.80 -3.67
N SER A 134 -8.36 8.07 -4.37
CA SER A 134 -8.71 7.24 -5.52
C SER A 134 -9.78 6.19 -5.18
N PHE A 135 -9.74 5.61 -3.98
CA PHE A 135 -10.76 4.67 -3.50
C PHE A 135 -11.98 5.37 -2.89
N MET A 136 -11.85 6.58 -2.35
CA MET A 136 -12.99 7.30 -1.78
C MET A 136 -13.91 7.89 -2.86
N THR A 137 -13.35 8.55 -3.89
CA THR A 137 -14.14 9.39 -4.81
C THR A 137 -14.70 8.68 -6.03
N THR A 138 -14.08 7.58 -6.46
CA THR A 138 -14.49 6.86 -7.66
C THR A 138 -15.79 6.12 -7.45
N LYS A 139 -16.57 5.93 -8.52
CA LYS A 139 -17.86 5.25 -8.41
C LYS A 139 -17.70 3.74 -8.36
N ASN A 140 -16.69 3.21 -9.06
CA ASN A 140 -16.42 1.78 -9.14
C ASN A 140 -14.93 1.47 -8.89
N ILE A 141 -14.64 0.20 -8.62
CA ILE A 141 -13.28 -0.25 -8.29
C ILE A 141 -12.33 -0.22 -9.49
N GLU A 142 -12.83 -0.37 -10.71
CA GLU A 142 -12.00 -0.31 -11.91
C GLU A 142 -11.42 1.10 -12.12
N GLU A 143 -12.23 2.14 -11.95
CA GLU A 143 -11.80 3.53 -11.92
C GLU A 143 -10.76 3.77 -10.82
N ALA A 144 -11.00 3.27 -9.59
CA ALA A 144 -10.04 3.40 -8.49
C ALA A 144 -8.68 2.79 -8.84
N CYS A 145 -8.68 1.56 -9.37
CA CYS A 145 -7.46 0.87 -9.76
C CYS A 145 -6.75 1.58 -10.92
N ASN A 146 -7.49 2.13 -11.89
CA ASN A 146 -6.92 2.90 -12.98
C ASN A 146 -6.27 4.21 -12.50
N LEU A 147 -6.87 4.92 -11.54
CA LEU A 147 -6.26 6.10 -10.94
C LEU A 147 -4.95 5.75 -10.22
N VAL A 148 -4.94 4.67 -9.43
CA VAL A 148 -3.72 4.20 -8.76
C VAL A 148 -2.66 3.77 -9.76
N LYS A 149 -3.03 3.01 -10.80
CA LYS A 149 -2.12 2.56 -11.86
C LYS A 149 -1.43 3.74 -12.55
N ASN A 150 -2.15 4.83 -12.78
CA ASN A 150 -1.65 5.99 -13.51
C ASN A 150 -0.95 7.03 -12.60
N TYR A 151 -0.94 6.81 -11.28
CA TYR A 151 -0.31 7.71 -10.32
C TYR A 151 1.09 7.24 -9.94
N ASP A 152 2.05 7.50 -10.81
CA ASP A 152 3.46 7.21 -10.60
C ASP A 152 4.17 8.37 -9.89
N ALA A 153 4.32 8.25 -8.56
CA ALA A 153 5.07 9.20 -7.73
C ALA A 153 6.55 8.82 -7.57
N SER A 154 7.05 7.81 -8.29
CA SER A 154 8.41 7.28 -8.07
C SER A 154 9.52 8.29 -8.33
N ALA A 155 9.33 9.25 -9.25
CA ALA A 155 10.31 10.30 -9.50
C ALA A 155 10.34 11.38 -8.40
N SER A 156 9.25 11.50 -7.62
CA SER A 156 9.18 12.43 -6.50
C SER A 156 9.88 11.89 -5.25
N PHE A 157 10.00 10.56 -5.14
CA PHE A 157 10.71 9.85 -4.08
C PHE A 157 12.22 9.79 -4.36
#